data_AF-A0A1H3P1M3-F1
#
_entry.id   AF-A0A1H3P1M3-F1
#
_cell.length_a   1.000
_cell.length_b   1.000
_cell.length_c   1.000
_cell.angle_alpha   90.00
_cell.angle_beta   90.00
_cell.angle_gamma   90.00
#
_symmetry.space_group_name_H-M   'P 1'
#
loop_
_entity.id
_entity.type
_entity.pdbx_description
1 polymer ?
#
loop_
_entity_poly.entity_id
_entity_poly.type
_entity_poly.pdbx_seq_one_letter_code
_entity_poly.pdbx_strand_id
1 'polypeptide(L)'
;MDTKTIHCPCGSNKKYIECCGRYLDKGEIAPTAEILMRSRYTAYTLGREDYLLATWYHSTRPISLELASEPRSKWLGLEVKRHE
;
A
#
# COMPACT_ATOMS: atom_id res chain seq x y z
N MET A 1 9.29 -4.95 -14.99
CA MET A 1 7.83 -4.89 -15.20
C MET A 1 7.37 -3.53 -14.72
N ASP A 2 6.92 -2.68 -15.63
CA ASP A 2 6.46 -1.33 -15.31
C ASP A 2 5.15 -1.40 -14.52
N THR A 3 5.24 -1.23 -13.19
CA THR A 3 4.09 -1.15 -12.26
C THR A 3 3.07 -0.08 -12.66
N LYS A 4 3.46 0.85 -13.54
CA LYS A 4 2.68 1.97 -14.04
C LYS A 4 1.48 1.58 -14.92
N THR A 5 1.55 0.46 -15.64
CA THR A 5 0.48 -0.01 -16.56
C THR A 5 -0.35 -1.17 -16.00
N ILE A 6 0.01 -1.67 -14.82
CA ILE A 6 -0.63 -2.82 -14.18
C ILE A 6 -1.83 -2.36 -13.34
N HIS A 7 -2.87 -3.19 -13.25
CA HIS A 7 -3.96 -3.00 -12.31
C HIS A 7 -3.42 -2.93 -10.87
N CYS A 8 -4.01 -2.08 -10.06
CA CYS A 8 -3.55 -1.85 -8.71
C CYS A 8 -3.75 -3.12 -7.85
N PRO A 9 -2.73 -3.58 -7.10
CA PRO A 9 -2.83 -4.77 -6.25
C PRO A 9 -3.94 -4.71 -5.21
N CYS A 10 -4.39 -3.52 -4.80
CA CYS A 10 -5.43 -3.33 -3.79
C CYS A 10 -6.84 -3.82 -4.17
N GLY A 11 -7.02 -4.48 -5.32
CA GLY A 11 -8.30 -5.05 -5.75
C GLY A 11 -9.32 -4.02 -6.27
N SER A 12 -8.93 -2.77 -6.52
CA SER A 12 -9.83 -1.71 -7.02
C SER A 12 -10.13 -1.79 -8.52
N ASN A 13 -9.43 -2.67 -9.24
CA ASN A 13 -9.46 -2.80 -10.71
C ASN A 13 -9.11 -1.51 -11.49
N LYS A 14 -8.54 -0.50 -10.83
CA LYS A 14 -8.00 0.71 -11.48
C LYS A 14 -6.52 0.51 -11.81
N LYS A 15 -5.98 1.25 -12.78
CA LYS A 15 -4.53 1.30 -13.01
C LYS A 15 -3.81 1.85 -11.79
N TYR A 16 -2.62 1.33 -11.49
CA TYR A 16 -1.83 1.74 -10.33
C TYR A 16 -1.70 3.26 -10.18
N ILE A 17 -1.33 3.98 -11.26
CA ILE A 17 -1.13 5.44 -11.24
C ILE A 17 -2.38 6.26 -10.94
N GLU A 18 -3.56 5.71 -11.23
CA GLU A 18 -4.86 6.34 -10.98
C GLU A 18 -5.46 5.90 -9.63
N CYS A 19 -4.80 4.95 -8.96
CA CYS A 19 -5.21 4.37 -7.69
C CYS A 19 -4.15 4.62 -6.61
N CYS A 20 -3.44 3.59 -6.15
CA CYS A 20 -2.53 3.74 -5.02
C CYS A 20 -1.26 4.53 -5.35
N GLY A 21 -0.87 4.63 -6.63
CA GLY A 21 0.28 5.45 -7.05
C GLY A 21 0.11 6.94 -6.75
N ARG A 22 -1.13 7.44 -6.60
CA ARG A 22 -1.40 8.81 -6.13
C ARG A 22 -0.84 9.06 -4.73
N TYR A 23 -0.93 8.08 -3.85
CA TYR A 23 -0.46 8.19 -2.47
C TYR A 23 1.00 7.75 -2.33
N LEU A 24 1.37 6.63 -2.99
CA LEU A 24 2.72 6.04 -2.87
C LEU A 24 3.80 6.83 -3.62
N ASP A 25 3.46 7.48 -4.74
CA ASP A 25 4.45 8.14 -5.61
C ASP A 25 4.24 9.65 -5.71
N LYS A 26 2.99 10.13 -5.70
CA LYS A 26 2.71 11.58 -5.75
C LYS A 26 2.60 12.23 -4.37
N GLY A 27 2.59 11.44 -3.30
CA GLY A 27 2.51 11.94 -1.92
C GLY A 27 1.17 12.58 -1.56
N GLU A 28 0.08 12.27 -2.28
CA GLU A 28 -1.25 12.69 -1.89
C GLU A 28 -1.65 12.06 -0.55
N ILE A 29 -2.49 12.73 0.24
CA ILE A 29 -3.02 12.19 1.50
C ILE A 29 -4.24 11.34 1.19
N ALA A 30 -4.29 10.12 1.73
CA ALA A 30 -5.47 9.26 1.66
C ALA A 30 -6.64 9.91 2.42
N PRO A 31 -7.78 10.22 1.77
CA PRO A 31 -8.86 10.98 2.40
C PRO A 31 -9.76 10.14 3.31
N THR A 32 -9.64 8.80 3.27
CA THR A 32 -10.41 7.89 4.12
C THR A 32 -9.55 6.75 4.64
N ALA A 33 -10.00 6.10 5.73
CA ALA A 33 -9.33 4.94 6.30
C ALA A 33 -9.25 3.77 5.31
N GLU A 34 -10.31 3.52 4.52
CA GLU A 34 -10.27 2.49 3.48
C GLU A 34 -9.20 2.78 2.42
N ILE A 35 -9.11 4.03 1.95
CA ILE A 35 -8.11 4.39 0.94
C ILE A 35 -6.71 4.25 1.52
N LEU A 36 -6.50 4.65 2.78
CA LEU A 36 -5.24 4.45 3.46
C LEU A 36 -4.90 2.94 3.56
N MET A 37 -5.86 2.10 3.94
CA MET A 37 -5.68 0.65 4.03
C MET A 37 -5.31 0.03 2.67
N ARG A 38 -6.01 0.39 1.59
CA ARG A 38 -5.71 -0.08 0.22
C ARG A 38 -4.32 0.35 -0.27
N SER A 39 -3.94 1.59 0.02
CA SER A 39 -2.60 2.10 -0.32
C SER A 39 -1.51 1.37 0.47
N ARG A 40 -1.70 1.14 1.78
CA ARG A 40 -0.78 0.36 2.61
C ARG A 40 -0.67 -1.09 2.16
N TYR A 41 -1.77 -1.74 1.78
CA TYR A 41 -1.73 -3.08 1.18
C TYR A 41 -0.85 -3.09 -0.07
N THR A 42 -1.05 -2.13 -0.99
CA THR A 42 -0.22 -2.01 -2.19
C THR A 42 1.25 -1.81 -1.83
N ALA A 43 1.55 -1.00 -0.81
CA ALA A 43 2.91 -0.79 -0.34
C ALA A 43 3.56 -2.08 0.17
N TYR A 44 2.84 -2.94 0.90
CA TYR A 44 3.34 -4.27 1.27
C TYR A 44 3.65 -5.13 0.04
N THR A 45 2.77 -5.14 -0.97
CA THR A 45 3.00 -5.93 -2.20
C THR A 45 4.22 -5.46 -3.00
N LEU A 46 4.57 -4.18 -2.89
CA LEU A 46 5.68 -3.54 -3.59
C LEU A 46 6.95 -3.41 -2.73
N GLY A 47 6.92 -3.82 -1.45
CA GLY A 47 8.03 -3.63 -0.52
C GLY A 47 8.34 -2.16 -0.18
N ARG A 48 7.34 -1.27 -0.25
CA ARG A 48 7.47 0.18 0.02
C ARG A 48 7.36 0.47 1.52
N GLU A 49 8.39 0.05 2.24
CA GLU A 49 8.49 0.20 3.70
C GLU A 49 8.49 1.68 4.15
N ASP A 50 9.10 2.55 3.36
CA ASP A 50 9.11 4.00 3.54
C ASP A 50 7.69 4.56 3.74
N TYR A 51 6.78 4.16 2.85
CA TYR A 51 5.39 4.59 2.89
C TYR A 51 4.62 4.03 4.10
N LEU A 52 4.89 2.76 4.44
CA LEU A 52 4.24 2.08 5.55
C LEU A 52 4.63 2.69 6.90
N LEU A 53 5.90 3.06 7.06
CA LEU A 53 6.38 3.79 8.23
C LEU A 53 5.80 5.20 8.27
N ALA A 54 5.85 5.96 7.17
CA ALA A 54 5.34 7.32 7.11
C ALA A 54 3.86 7.44 7.50
N THR A 55 3.04 6.46 7.12
CA THR A 55 1.60 6.41 7.38
C THR A 55 1.21 5.71 8.69
N TRP A 56 2.19 5.28 9.49
CA TRP A 56 1.95 4.69 10.80
C TRP A 56 1.76 5.76 11.87
N TYR A 57 0.87 5.52 12.84
CA TYR A 57 0.76 6.39 14.01
C TYR A 57 2.08 6.46 14.80
N HIS A 58 2.58 7.67 15.06
CA HIS A 58 3.95 7.87 15.55
C HIS A 58 4.30 7.10 16.82
N SER A 59 3.37 6.94 17.78
CA SER A 59 3.68 6.32 19.07
C SER A 59 3.77 4.79 19.02
N THR A 60 3.25 4.15 17.95
CA THR A 60 3.25 2.69 17.79
C THR A 60 4.02 2.24 16.55
N ARG A 61 4.71 3.18 15.90
CA ARG A 61 5.49 2.92 14.68
C ARG A 61 6.73 2.09 15.02
N PRO A 62 6.92 0.92 14.40
CA PRO A 62 8.16 0.17 14.56
C PRO A 62 9.32 0.91 13.87
N ILE A 63 10.56 0.60 14.24
CA ILE A 63 11.76 1.15 13.58
C ILE A 63 11.89 0.60 12.14
N SER A 64 11.52 -0.67 11.97
CA SER A 64 11.59 -1.42 10.71
C SER A 64 10.50 -2.50 10.70
N LEU A 65 10.00 -2.82 9.51
CA LEU A 65 9.14 -3.95 9.18
C LEU A 65 9.92 -5.11 8.53
N GLU A 66 11.19 -4.89 8.16
CA GLU A 66 12.09 -5.91 7.59
C GLU A 66 11.50 -6.59 6.34
N LEU A 67 10.80 -5.84 5.47
CA LEU A 67 10.09 -6.40 4.32
C LEU A 67 11.01 -7.04 3.27
N ALA A 68 12.29 -6.70 3.29
CA ALA A 68 13.30 -7.27 2.40
C ALA A 68 13.84 -8.63 2.88
N SER A 69 13.54 -9.04 4.12
CA SER A 69 13.98 -10.31 4.69
C SER A 69 13.32 -11.50 3.98
N GLU A 70 14.07 -12.59 3.83
CA GLU A 70 13.59 -13.82 3.21
C GLU A 70 13.12 -14.83 4.28
N PRO A 71 12.04 -15.60 4.02
CA PRO A 71 11.25 -15.60 2.79
C PRO A 71 10.26 -14.43 2.75
N ARG A 72 10.13 -13.78 1.59
CA ARG A 72 9.13 -12.72 1.41
C ARG A 72 7.71 -13.26 1.44
N SER A 73 6.82 -12.50 2.07
CA SER A 73 5.38 -12.78 2.05
C SER A 73 4.81 -12.66 0.64
N LYS A 74 4.05 -13.67 0.21
CA LYS A 74 3.31 -13.65 -1.06
C LYS A 74 1.90 -13.09 -0.84
N TRP A 75 1.64 -11.90 -1.36
CA TRP A 75 0.34 -11.24 -1.29
C TRP A 75 -0.57 -11.68 -2.45
N LEU A 76 -1.74 -12.25 -2.13
CA LEU A 76 -2.62 -12.88 -3.13
C LEU A 76 -3.77 -11.98 -3.61
N GLY A 77 -4.30 -11.13 -2.74
CA GLY A 77 -5.35 -10.18 -3.06
C GLY A 77 -5.82 -9.42 -1.82
N LEU A 78 -6.67 -8.42 -2.03
CA LEU A 78 -7.31 -7.66 -0.98
C LEU A 78 -8.82 -7.57 -1.25
N GLU A 79 -9.62 -7.87 -0.24
CA GLU A 79 -11.06 -7.64 -0.23
C GLU A 79 -11.44 -6.85 1.04
N VAL A 80 -11.95 -5.63 0.86
CA VAL A 80 -12.46 -4.81 1.97
C VAL A 80 -13.91 -5.18 2.19
N LYS A 81 -14.23 -5.77 3.35
CA LYS A 81 -15.58 -6.22 3.68
C LYS A 81 -16.52 -5.07 4.08
N ARG A 82 -15.99 -4.03 4.73
CA ARG A 82 -16.76 -2.89 5.25
C ARG A 82 -15.85 -1.69 5.56
N HIS A 83 -16.40 -0.48 5.44
CA HIS A 83 -15.83 0.80 5.87
C HIS A 83 -16.99 1.75 6.22
N GLU A 84 -16.81 2.61 7.22
CA GLU A 84 -17.76 3.65 7.67
C GLU A 84 -17.15 5.03 7.49
#